data_AF-A0A182JTS1-F1
#
_entry.id   AF-A0A182JTS1-F1
#
_cell.length_a   1.000
_cell.length_b   1.000
_cell.length_c   1.000
_cell.angle_alpha   90.00
_cell.angle_beta   90.00
_cell.angle_gamma   90.00
#
_symmetry.space_group_name_H-M   'P 1'
#
loop_
_entity.id
_entity.type
_entity.pdbx_description
1 polymer ?
#
loop_
_entity_poly.entity_id
_entity_poly.type
_entity_poly.pdbx_seq_one_letter_code
_entity_poly.pdbx_strand_id
1 'polypeptide(L)'
;MQQSDRTGAKPDFGVDVMIRGSGAVQGTAVLIEQQFIELTGHMSFSLVSSYGLLSELRTQMDLLARNVSSIGTAFATALNIASTSSSNVSATFEPMVLALSSLQTLQVDHLPAILAEIQSLVELPIKLELQDSFRAIFSTVQLLAGTVLQLTSAVVNSNDPANVDVSVVNMVNRAASLLRANIVPLNYTIASTGDNIRAVDAFLARLSSSVQSNTVTVGNDFERFLQQQYQLKNTTTAGLSCTKQEISDIGSSVAPFLPILCDGSDPCDLQTTVEQIMQLQSDEVDQVATTMTRQIDELARFKPVYTAAASELFNRTYNLGLFLADVTVIKGPYALHCFKKYSNLVEQLIPRVTDGFNVCYRQETTRLRSLRTSLLNIKVKN
;
A
#
# COMPACT_ATOMS: atom_id res chain seq x y z
N MET A 1 -8.74 78.95 2.69
CA MET A 1 -8.42 77.90 3.68
C MET A 1 -8.22 76.59 2.91
N GLN A 2 -6.97 76.31 2.55
CA GLN A 2 -6.57 75.02 1.95
C GLN A 2 -6.45 74.00 3.09
N GLN A 3 -7.29 72.97 3.06
CA GLN A 3 -7.06 71.75 3.82
C GLN A 3 -5.85 71.05 3.20
N SER A 4 -4.74 71.05 3.94
CA SER A 4 -3.61 70.18 3.71
C SER A 4 -4.09 68.75 3.93
N ASP A 5 -4.27 68.04 2.82
CA ASP A 5 -4.47 66.60 2.78
C ASP A 5 -3.18 65.95 3.29
N ARG A 6 -3.16 65.62 4.59
CA ARG A 6 -2.12 64.77 5.16
C ARG A 6 -2.36 63.37 4.62
N THR A 7 -1.70 63.05 3.50
CA THR A 7 -1.37 61.67 3.14
C THR A 7 -0.67 61.05 4.34
N GLY A 8 -1.41 60.29 5.15
CA GLY A 8 -0.87 59.63 6.34
C GLY A 8 0.34 58.81 5.92
N ALA A 9 1.49 59.09 6.52
CA ALA A 9 2.68 58.27 6.35
C ALA A 9 2.30 56.82 6.65
N LYS A 10 2.57 55.90 5.71
CA LYS A 10 2.50 54.47 5.99
C LYS A 10 3.77 54.14 6.79
N PRO A 11 3.67 53.74 8.06
CA PRO A 11 4.86 53.44 8.84
C PRO A 11 5.50 52.15 8.35
N ASP A 12 6.82 52.17 8.16
CA ASP A 12 7.58 51.03 7.67
C ASP A 12 8.85 50.85 8.53
N PHE A 13 9.22 49.60 8.84
CA PHE A 13 10.48 49.24 9.50
C PHE A 13 10.77 49.96 10.84
N GLY A 14 9.72 50.29 11.59
CA GLY A 14 9.83 50.88 12.93
C GLY A 14 9.96 52.40 12.93
N VAL A 15 9.74 53.05 11.79
CA VAL A 15 9.70 54.52 11.65
C VAL A 15 8.34 54.98 11.10
N ASP A 16 7.89 56.16 11.52
CA ASP A 16 6.60 56.74 11.11
C ASP A 16 6.68 57.46 9.75
N VAL A 17 7.35 56.81 8.78
CA VAL A 17 7.50 57.27 7.40
C VAL A 17 7.45 56.07 6.46
N MET A 18 7.03 56.33 5.21
CA MET A 18 7.03 55.30 4.17
C MET A 18 8.46 55.11 3.63
N ILE A 19 8.93 53.87 3.64
CA ILE A 19 10.21 53.47 3.05
C ILE A 19 9.93 52.79 1.70
N ARG A 20 10.50 53.33 0.63
CA ARG A 20 10.30 52.78 -0.73
C ARG A 20 10.71 51.30 -0.79
N GLY A 21 9.81 50.45 -1.30
CA GLY A 21 10.03 49.01 -1.45
C GLY A 21 9.51 48.15 -0.28
N SER A 22 9.06 48.75 0.82
CA SER A 22 8.47 48.05 1.98
C SER A 22 7.30 47.14 1.58
N GLY A 23 6.41 47.60 0.70
CA GLY A 23 5.28 46.81 0.21
C GLY A 23 5.68 45.57 -0.59
N ALA A 24 6.83 45.58 -1.27
CA ALA A 24 7.34 44.40 -1.97
C ALA A 24 7.86 43.36 -0.97
N VAL A 25 8.56 43.81 0.08
CA VAL A 25 9.00 42.96 1.20
C VAL A 25 7.78 42.34 1.90
N GLN A 26 6.73 43.13 2.14
CA GLN A 26 5.46 42.67 2.70
C GLN A 26 4.84 41.54 1.87
N GLY A 27 4.68 41.78 0.55
CA GLY A 27 4.10 40.78 -0.36
C GLY A 27 4.93 39.49 -0.39
N THR A 28 6.26 39.59 -0.41
CA THR A 28 7.15 38.43 -0.34
C THR A 28 7.02 37.69 0.98
N ALA A 29 6.88 38.39 2.11
CA ALA A 29 6.70 37.79 3.43
C ALA A 29 5.44 36.91 3.49
N VAL A 30 4.30 37.42 3.00
CA VAL A 30 3.04 36.66 2.94
C VAL A 30 3.19 35.38 2.09
N LEU A 31 3.90 35.46 0.96
CA LEU A 31 4.12 34.28 0.11
C LEU A 31 5.05 33.25 0.75
N ILE A 32 6.06 33.69 1.51
CA ILE A 32 6.94 32.78 2.28
C ILE A 32 6.13 32.07 3.36
N GLU A 33 5.27 32.80 4.07
CA GLU A 33 4.40 32.26 5.12
C GLU A 33 3.53 31.12 4.58
N GLN A 34 2.86 31.35 3.43
CA GLN A 34 2.04 30.35 2.77
C GLN A 34 2.82 29.07 2.43
N GLN A 35 4.02 29.22 1.86
CA GLN A 35 4.85 28.05 1.52
C GLN A 35 5.29 27.24 2.74
N PHE A 36 5.58 27.90 3.87
CA PHE A 36 5.91 27.17 5.10
C PHE A 36 4.70 26.44 5.67
N ILE A 37 3.49 27.01 5.60
CA ILE A 37 2.26 26.35 6.04
C ILE A 37 2.00 25.08 5.22
N GLU A 38 2.17 25.16 3.89
CA GLU A 38 1.95 24.04 2.96
C GLU A 38 2.74 22.77 3.31
N LEU A 39 3.96 22.91 3.87
CA LEU A 39 4.82 21.77 4.24
C LEU A 39 4.09 20.75 5.12
N THR A 40 3.30 21.23 6.09
CA THR A 40 2.57 20.36 7.04
C THR A 40 1.37 19.67 6.40
N GLY A 41 0.75 20.29 5.40
CA GLY A 41 -0.41 19.74 4.70
C GLY A 41 -0.10 18.42 4.00
N HIS A 42 1.14 18.23 3.54
CA HIS A 42 1.57 17.04 2.82
C HIS A 42 1.65 15.76 3.68
N MET A 43 1.68 15.89 5.02
CA MET A 43 1.73 14.77 5.97
C MET A 43 0.42 14.59 6.77
N SER A 44 -0.58 15.43 6.49
CA SER A 44 -1.89 15.41 7.14
C SER A 44 -2.84 14.39 6.50
N PHE A 45 -2.54 13.11 6.68
CA PHE A 45 -3.40 12.00 6.25
C PHE A 45 -3.34 10.83 7.23
N SER A 46 -4.37 9.97 7.25
CA SER A 46 -4.39 8.73 8.02
C SER A 46 -3.94 7.54 7.16
N LEU A 47 -3.22 6.61 7.77
CA LEU A 47 -2.87 5.33 7.14
C LEU A 47 -4.00 4.32 7.34
N VAL A 48 -4.23 3.49 6.33
CA VAL A 48 -5.24 2.43 6.30
C VAL A 48 -4.59 1.06 6.48
N SER A 49 -3.36 0.88 5.99
CA SER A 49 -2.57 -0.33 6.23
C SER A 49 -1.93 -0.30 7.61
N SER A 50 -1.63 -1.48 8.16
CA SER A 50 -0.93 -1.64 9.43
C SER A 50 0.59 -1.72 9.28
N TYR A 51 1.15 -1.17 8.18
CA TYR A 51 2.58 -1.29 7.89
C TYR A 51 3.40 -0.27 8.68
N GLY A 52 4.15 -0.74 9.69
CA GLY A 52 4.86 0.10 10.67
C GLY A 52 5.79 1.13 10.03
N LEU A 53 6.56 0.73 9.01
CA LEU A 53 7.48 1.61 8.27
C LEU A 53 6.79 2.89 7.75
N LEU A 54 5.57 2.78 7.22
CA LEU A 54 4.83 3.95 6.70
C LEU A 54 4.45 4.91 7.82
N SER A 55 4.06 4.37 8.98
CA SER A 55 3.67 5.16 10.15
C SER A 55 4.86 5.90 10.74
N GLU A 56 5.99 5.20 10.89
CA GLU A 56 7.23 5.76 11.44
C GLU A 56 7.77 6.84 10.50
N LEU A 57 7.86 6.57 9.19
CA LEU A 57 8.34 7.54 8.22
C LEU A 57 7.44 8.77 8.14
N ARG A 58 6.12 8.59 8.08
CA ARG A 58 5.17 9.71 8.10
C ARG A 58 5.38 10.57 9.34
N THR A 59 5.58 9.95 10.50
CA THR A 59 5.81 10.65 11.77
C THR A 59 7.07 11.50 11.72
N GLN A 60 8.18 10.96 11.21
CA GLN A 60 9.43 11.73 11.08
C GLN A 60 9.31 12.86 10.06
N MET A 61 8.64 12.62 8.93
CA MET A 61 8.40 13.65 7.92
C MET A 61 7.45 14.75 8.41
N ASP A 62 6.42 14.41 9.20
CA ASP A 62 5.51 15.38 9.84
C ASP A 62 6.26 16.22 10.89
N LEU A 63 7.09 15.59 11.72
CA LEU A 63 7.93 16.28 12.70
C LEU A 63 8.87 17.28 12.01
N LEU A 64 9.53 16.86 10.92
CA LEU A 64 10.37 17.74 10.10
C LEU A 64 9.57 18.92 9.55
N ALA A 65 8.43 18.65 8.93
CA ALA A 65 7.58 19.67 8.33
C ALA A 65 7.09 20.68 9.38
N ARG A 66 6.66 20.23 10.56
CA ARG A 66 6.20 21.09 11.66
C ARG A 66 7.31 21.97 12.21
N ASN A 67 8.49 21.40 12.46
CA ASN A 67 9.62 22.17 13.01
C ASN A 67 10.04 23.29 12.04
N VAL A 68 10.14 22.98 10.75
CA VAL A 68 10.49 23.97 9.71
C VAL A 68 9.37 24.98 9.53
N SER A 69 8.12 24.53 9.45
CA SER A 69 6.94 25.37 9.25
C SER A 69 6.76 26.37 10.40
N SER A 70 6.85 25.91 11.65
CA SER A 70 6.67 26.77 12.82
C SER A 70 7.71 27.89 12.87
N ILE A 71 8.97 27.60 12.59
CA ILE A 71 10.03 28.63 12.64
C ILE A 71 9.95 29.53 11.40
N GLY A 72 9.70 28.96 10.23
CA GLY A 72 9.58 29.69 8.97
C GLY A 72 8.40 30.66 8.93
N THR A 73 7.24 30.26 9.47
CA THR A 73 6.07 31.14 9.60
C THR A 73 6.30 32.25 10.62
N ALA A 74 6.99 31.98 11.73
CA ALA A 74 7.39 33.02 12.69
C ALA A 74 8.29 34.07 12.04
N PHE A 75 9.27 33.66 11.23
CA PHE A 75 10.10 34.56 10.44
C PHE A 75 9.27 35.39 9.45
N ALA A 76 8.41 34.74 8.66
CA ALA A 76 7.59 35.41 7.66
C ALA A 76 6.63 36.43 8.29
N THR A 77 6.02 36.07 9.42
CA THR A 77 5.16 36.95 10.22
C THR A 77 5.94 38.15 10.74
N ALA A 78 7.14 37.94 11.29
CA ALA A 78 7.99 39.02 11.77
C ALA A 78 8.38 39.98 10.63
N LEU A 79 8.70 39.46 9.44
CA LEU A 79 9.01 40.26 8.25
C LEU A 79 7.81 41.07 7.77
N ASN A 80 6.61 40.47 7.78
CA ASN A 80 5.37 41.14 7.42
C ASN A 80 5.04 42.28 8.40
N ILE A 81 5.09 42.02 9.71
CA ILE A 81 4.88 43.03 10.76
C ILE A 81 5.90 44.16 10.61
N ALA A 82 7.18 43.82 10.42
CA ALA A 82 8.22 44.83 10.30
C ALA A 82 8.04 45.76 9.11
N SER A 83 7.52 45.25 8.00
CA SER A 83 7.21 46.06 6.82
C SER A 83 6.07 47.07 7.01
N THR A 84 5.41 47.10 8.17
CA THR A 84 4.29 48.01 8.48
C THR A 84 4.35 48.64 9.88
N SER A 85 5.46 48.45 10.60
CA SER A 85 5.59 48.87 12.01
C SER A 85 6.02 50.32 12.18
N SER A 86 5.47 51.01 13.20
CA SER A 86 5.92 52.32 13.71
C SER A 86 6.52 52.24 15.13
N SER A 87 6.69 51.05 15.71
CA SER A 87 6.87 50.86 17.16
C SER A 87 8.24 51.22 17.72
N ASN A 88 9.16 51.75 16.91
CA ASN A 88 10.62 51.83 17.07
C ASN A 88 11.39 50.73 16.32
N VAL A 89 12.59 51.07 15.87
CA VAL A 89 13.43 50.23 15.00
C VAL A 89 13.89 48.96 15.71
N SER A 90 14.35 49.05 16.96
CA SER A 90 14.86 47.89 17.72
C SER A 90 13.80 46.80 17.90
N ALA A 91 12.62 47.17 18.40
CA ALA A 91 11.50 46.25 18.62
C ALA A 91 10.94 45.69 17.30
N THR A 92 11.13 46.40 16.19
CA THR A 92 10.70 45.95 14.87
C THR A 92 11.60 44.86 14.29
N PHE A 93 12.93 44.98 14.48
CA PHE A 93 13.89 44.05 13.89
C PHE A 93 14.24 42.85 14.77
N GLU A 94 14.11 42.97 16.10
CA GLU A 94 14.45 41.91 17.06
C GLU A 94 13.71 40.58 16.78
N PRO A 95 12.38 40.54 16.56
CA PRO A 95 11.69 39.29 16.25
C PRO A 95 12.19 38.60 14.97
N MET A 96 12.56 39.38 13.94
CA MET A 96 13.12 38.82 12.70
C MET A 96 14.49 38.20 12.93
N VAL A 97 15.37 38.88 13.68
CA VAL A 97 16.71 38.37 14.00
C VAL A 97 16.62 37.09 14.84
N LEU A 98 15.71 37.05 15.83
CA LEU A 98 15.46 35.85 16.63
C LEU A 98 14.94 34.68 15.79
N ALA A 99 14.01 34.93 14.86
CA ALA A 99 13.48 33.88 13.98
C ALA A 99 14.55 33.35 13.00
N LEU A 100 15.40 34.23 12.45
CA LEU A 100 16.53 33.84 11.62
C LEU A 100 17.57 33.03 12.40
N SER A 101 17.88 33.42 13.64
CA SER A 101 18.74 32.64 14.53
C SER A 101 18.13 31.26 14.82
N SER A 102 16.81 31.20 15.02
CA SER A 102 16.11 29.93 15.26
C SER A 102 16.17 29.01 14.04
N LEU A 103 16.07 29.56 12.81
CA LEU A 103 16.28 28.79 11.57
C LEU A 103 17.70 28.24 11.47
N GLN A 104 18.71 29.00 11.93
CA GLN A 104 20.09 28.54 11.96
C GLN A 104 20.29 27.42 13.00
N THR A 105 19.74 27.58 14.20
CA THR A 105 19.79 26.57 15.27
C THR A 105 19.08 25.28 14.87
N LEU A 106 17.95 25.36 14.15
CA LEU A 106 17.22 24.19 13.66
C LEU A 106 18.14 23.24 12.86
N GLN A 107 19.01 23.80 12.02
CA GLN A 107 19.92 22.99 11.20
C GLN A 107 20.99 22.27 12.03
N VAL A 108 21.47 22.89 13.10
CA VAL A 108 22.55 22.34 13.92
C VAL A 108 22.01 21.31 14.91
N ASP A 109 20.88 21.62 15.55
CA ASP A 109 20.45 20.87 16.74
C ASP A 109 19.34 19.84 16.44
N HIS A 110 18.41 20.17 15.55
CA HIS A 110 17.19 19.37 15.37
C HIS A 110 17.20 18.51 14.09
N LEU A 111 17.62 19.09 12.96
CA LEU A 111 17.62 18.37 11.68
C LEU A 111 18.52 17.13 11.67
N PRO A 112 19.72 17.09 12.26
CA PRO A 112 20.58 15.92 12.18
C PRO A 112 19.95 14.66 12.77
N ALA A 113 19.25 14.79 13.90
CA ALA A 113 18.56 13.67 14.55
C ALA A 113 17.40 13.17 13.70
N ILE A 114 16.55 14.07 13.17
CA ILE A 114 15.43 13.70 12.31
C ILE A 114 15.91 13.04 11.01
N LEU A 115 16.97 13.58 10.40
CA LEU A 115 17.55 13.02 9.18
C LEU A 115 18.23 11.66 9.42
N ALA A 116 18.78 11.42 10.61
CA ALA A 116 19.31 10.12 10.99
C ALA A 116 18.19 9.08 11.13
N GLU A 117 17.06 9.46 11.71
CA GLU A 117 15.89 8.58 11.82
C GLU A 117 15.22 8.33 10.48
N ILE A 118 15.13 9.34 9.60
CA ILE A 118 14.65 9.10 8.22
C ILE A 118 15.60 8.12 7.52
N GLN A 119 16.92 8.25 7.70
CA GLN A 119 17.88 7.35 7.10
C GLN A 119 17.78 5.91 7.62
N SER A 120 17.51 5.70 8.91
CA SER A 120 17.34 4.35 9.46
C SER A 120 16.12 3.65 8.84
N LEU A 121 15.08 4.41 8.48
CA LEU A 121 13.85 3.89 7.89
C LEU A 121 13.94 3.64 6.38
N VAL A 122 14.50 4.59 5.62
CA VAL A 122 14.41 4.60 4.15
C VAL A 122 15.74 4.78 3.43
N GLU A 123 16.83 4.56 4.15
CA GLU A 123 18.19 4.71 3.65
C GLU A 123 18.52 6.14 3.17
N LEU A 124 19.34 6.26 2.13
CA LEU A 124 20.03 7.49 1.78
C LEU A 124 19.24 8.50 0.90
N PRO A 125 18.38 8.09 -0.07
CA PRO A 125 17.85 9.03 -1.08
C PRO A 125 17.09 10.22 -0.48
N ILE A 126 16.13 9.97 0.40
CA ILE A 126 15.32 11.04 1.03
C ILE A 126 16.20 11.96 1.88
N LYS A 127 17.15 11.38 2.62
CA LYS A 127 18.10 12.16 3.42
C LYS A 127 18.90 13.13 2.55
N LEU A 128 19.39 12.70 1.39
CA LEU A 128 20.17 13.57 0.50
C LEU A 128 19.32 14.72 -0.07
N GLU A 129 18.12 14.42 -0.57
CA GLU A 129 17.19 15.45 -1.07
C GLU A 129 16.87 16.51 0.00
N LEU A 130 16.61 16.07 1.23
CA LEU A 130 16.36 16.95 2.36
C LEU A 130 17.62 17.76 2.72
N GLN A 131 18.79 17.12 2.82
CA GLN A 131 20.04 17.79 3.14
C GLN A 131 20.40 18.88 2.14
N ASP A 132 20.24 18.62 0.84
CA ASP A 132 20.52 19.61 -0.20
C ASP A 132 19.53 20.78 -0.16
N SER A 133 18.24 20.48 0.08
CA SER A 133 17.22 21.52 0.28
C SER A 133 17.55 22.41 1.49
N PHE A 134 17.94 21.82 2.62
CA PHE A 134 18.32 22.57 3.82
C PHE A 134 19.61 23.37 3.67
N ARG A 135 20.60 22.87 2.91
CA ARG A 135 21.80 23.64 2.59
C ARG A 135 21.46 24.92 1.82
N ALA A 136 20.58 24.84 0.83
CA ALA A 136 20.14 26.00 0.05
C ALA A 136 19.33 27.00 0.90
N ILE A 137 18.40 26.51 1.71
CA ILE A 137 17.63 27.32 2.66
C ILE A 137 18.57 28.04 3.63
N PHE A 138 19.49 27.31 4.26
CA PHE A 138 20.40 27.88 5.25
C PHE A 138 21.32 28.96 4.68
N SER A 139 21.94 28.70 3.53
CA SER A 139 22.77 29.70 2.83
C SER A 139 21.98 31.00 2.60
N THR A 140 20.69 30.86 2.28
CA THR A 140 19.81 32.01 2.07
C THR A 140 19.39 32.69 3.36
N VAL A 141 19.15 31.94 4.45
CA VAL A 141 18.89 32.48 5.79
C VAL A 141 20.08 33.30 6.28
N GLN A 142 21.31 32.86 6.04
CA GLN A 142 22.52 33.63 6.36
C GLN A 142 22.61 34.93 5.56
N LEU A 143 22.36 34.87 4.25
CA LEU A 143 22.29 36.08 3.41
C LEU A 143 21.21 37.03 3.92
N LEU A 144 20.03 36.51 4.24
CA LEU A 144 18.88 37.29 4.72
C LEU A 144 19.19 37.96 6.05
N ALA A 145 19.80 37.26 7.00
CA ALA A 145 20.28 37.84 8.26
C ALA A 145 21.25 39.00 8.04
N GLY A 146 22.22 38.84 7.12
CA GLY A 146 23.12 39.92 6.74
C GLY A 146 22.39 41.15 6.16
N THR A 147 21.46 40.92 5.23
CA THR A 147 20.69 42.02 4.61
C THR A 147 19.74 42.70 5.59
N VAL A 148 19.15 41.97 6.53
CA VAL A 148 18.28 42.52 7.58
C VAL A 148 19.09 43.40 8.53
N LEU A 149 20.29 42.95 8.96
CA LEU A 149 21.17 43.77 9.80
C LEU A 149 21.64 45.04 9.08
N GLN A 150 21.93 44.96 7.77
CA GLN A 150 22.24 46.14 6.96
C GLN A 150 21.07 47.10 6.87
N LEU A 151 19.84 46.59 6.69
CA LEU A 151 18.63 47.41 6.71
C LEU A 151 18.42 48.06 8.07
N THR A 152 18.56 47.32 9.17
CA THR A 152 18.50 47.87 10.53
C THR A 152 19.49 49.02 10.70
N SER A 153 20.75 48.82 10.31
CA SER A 153 21.78 49.86 10.41
C SER A 153 21.46 51.08 9.54
N ALA A 154 20.96 50.88 8.32
CA ALA A 154 20.57 51.96 7.43
C ALA A 154 19.40 52.79 7.98
N VAL A 155 18.42 52.14 8.62
CA VAL A 155 17.27 52.83 9.23
C VAL A 155 17.68 53.56 10.52
N VAL A 156 18.48 52.93 11.39
CA VAL A 156 18.94 53.54 12.66
C VAL A 156 19.84 54.76 12.42
N ASN A 157 20.75 54.69 11.44
CA ASN A 157 21.73 55.75 11.21
C ASN A 157 21.26 56.82 10.20
N SER A 158 20.04 56.72 9.67
CA SER A 158 19.53 57.71 8.72
C SER A 158 19.02 58.97 9.43
N ASN A 159 19.51 60.13 9.00
CA ASN A 159 18.97 61.43 9.41
C ASN A 159 17.62 61.74 8.74
N ASP A 160 17.27 61.02 7.67
CA ASP A 160 16.00 61.09 6.97
C ASP A 160 15.55 59.67 6.58
N PRO A 161 14.80 58.98 7.45
CA PRO A 161 14.41 57.59 7.21
C PRO A 161 13.56 57.39 5.95
N ALA A 162 12.90 58.44 5.42
CA ALA A 162 12.15 58.35 4.17
C ALA A 162 13.07 58.20 2.94
N ASN A 163 14.35 58.57 3.08
CA ASN A 163 15.39 58.50 2.06
C ASN A 163 16.41 57.37 2.29
N VAL A 164 16.07 56.35 3.11
CA VAL A 164 16.86 55.12 3.20
C VAL A 164 17.07 54.54 1.80
N ASP A 165 18.30 54.14 1.49
CA ASP A 165 18.66 53.62 0.17
C ASP A 165 17.80 52.41 -0.19
N VAL A 166 17.03 52.56 -1.28
CA VAL A 166 16.16 51.52 -1.82
C VAL A 166 16.94 50.27 -2.21
N SER A 167 18.24 50.39 -2.50
CA SER A 167 19.11 49.25 -2.77
C SER A 167 19.14 48.26 -1.59
N VAL A 168 19.14 48.75 -0.34
CA VAL A 168 19.18 47.93 0.87
C VAL A 168 17.86 47.20 1.10
N VAL A 169 16.74 47.88 0.89
CA VAL A 169 15.39 47.29 0.95
C VAL A 169 15.23 46.22 -0.14
N ASN A 170 15.74 46.49 -1.35
CA ASN A 170 15.73 45.54 -2.45
C ASN A 170 16.62 44.31 -2.17
N MET A 171 17.73 44.46 -1.45
CA MET A 171 18.54 43.31 -1.02
C MET A 171 17.76 42.37 -0.10
N VAL A 172 17.02 42.91 0.88
CA VAL A 172 16.14 42.11 1.75
C VAL A 172 15.06 41.41 0.93
N ASN A 173 14.37 42.15 0.04
CA ASN A 173 13.33 41.55 -0.80
C ASN A 173 13.88 40.43 -1.71
N ARG A 174 15.08 40.62 -2.27
CA ARG A 174 15.75 39.60 -3.11
C ARG A 174 16.14 38.37 -2.29
N ALA A 175 16.72 38.55 -1.11
CA ALA A 175 17.09 37.45 -0.22
C ALA A 175 15.85 36.68 0.27
N ALA A 176 14.76 37.38 0.60
CA ALA A 176 13.48 36.79 0.94
C ALA A 176 12.88 36.01 -0.26
N SER A 177 12.95 36.57 -1.46
CA SER A 177 12.50 35.90 -2.69
C SER A 177 13.33 34.65 -3.00
N LEU A 178 14.64 34.69 -2.74
CA LEU A 178 15.51 33.52 -2.87
C LEU A 178 15.15 32.45 -1.83
N LEU A 179 14.80 32.85 -0.61
CA LEU A 179 14.38 31.91 0.44
C LEU A 179 13.12 31.18 -0.02
N ARG A 180 12.14 31.93 -0.54
CA ARG A 180 10.92 31.39 -1.16
C ARG A 180 11.24 30.36 -2.25
N ALA A 181 12.17 30.68 -3.15
CA ALA A 181 12.57 29.76 -4.21
C ALA A 181 13.22 28.47 -3.65
N ASN A 182 14.02 28.60 -2.58
CA ASN A 182 14.73 27.47 -1.97
C ASN A 182 13.84 26.60 -1.05
N ILE A 183 12.65 27.05 -0.68
CA ILE A 183 11.63 26.22 -0.02
C ILE A 183 10.96 25.26 -1.01
N VAL A 184 10.89 25.59 -2.31
CA VAL A 184 10.20 24.78 -3.32
C VAL A 184 10.75 23.35 -3.41
N PRO A 185 12.08 23.10 -3.47
CA PRO A 185 12.63 21.75 -3.44
C PRO A 185 12.26 20.97 -2.17
N LEU A 186 12.31 21.62 -1.00
CA LEU A 186 11.88 21.00 0.26
C LEU A 186 10.41 20.59 0.21
N ASN A 187 9.56 21.48 -0.28
CA ASN A 187 8.13 21.22 -0.42
C ASN A 187 7.88 20.03 -1.34
N TYR A 188 8.55 20.01 -2.50
CA TYR A 188 8.46 18.88 -3.44
C TYR A 188 8.90 17.56 -2.81
N THR A 189 10.01 17.52 -2.07
CA THR A 189 10.50 16.30 -1.41
C THR A 189 9.50 15.80 -0.37
N ILE A 190 8.96 16.67 0.49
CA ILE A 190 7.94 16.30 1.49
C ILE A 190 6.67 15.82 0.78
N ALA A 191 6.15 16.58 -0.19
CA ALA A 191 4.94 16.25 -0.94
C ALA A 191 5.05 14.89 -1.64
N SER A 192 6.12 14.67 -2.40
CA SER A 192 6.32 13.42 -3.14
C SER A 192 6.58 12.22 -2.22
N THR A 193 7.21 12.41 -1.05
CA THR A 193 7.30 11.34 -0.04
C THR A 193 5.92 11.01 0.52
N GLY A 194 5.10 12.03 0.83
CA GLY A 194 3.72 11.84 1.30
C GLY A 194 2.83 11.14 0.28
N ASP A 195 2.96 11.48 -1.01
CA ASP A 195 2.27 10.80 -2.12
C ASP A 195 2.68 9.32 -2.22
N ASN A 196 3.98 9.02 -2.12
CA ASN A 196 4.46 7.64 -2.15
C ASN A 196 3.92 6.82 -0.98
N ILE A 197 3.94 7.39 0.24
CA ILE A 197 3.37 6.74 1.42
C ILE A 197 1.89 6.42 1.20
N ARG A 198 1.09 7.39 0.72
CA ARG A 198 -0.35 7.17 0.44
C ARG A 198 -0.59 6.11 -0.63
N ALA A 199 0.17 6.14 -1.72
CA ALA A 199 0.03 5.18 -2.81
C ALA A 199 0.33 3.75 -2.34
N VAL A 200 1.39 3.60 -1.55
CA VAL A 200 1.81 2.32 -0.98
C VAL A 200 0.84 1.82 0.07
N ASP A 201 0.38 2.69 0.97
CA ASP A 201 -0.62 2.38 2.00
C ASP A 201 -1.91 1.83 1.39
N ALA A 202 -2.45 2.52 0.38
CA ALA A 202 -3.63 2.08 -0.33
C ALA A 202 -3.43 0.72 -1.04
N PHE A 203 -2.24 0.49 -1.60
CA PHE A 203 -1.87 -0.79 -2.22
C PHE A 203 -1.79 -1.93 -1.20
N LEU A 204 -1.09 -1.75 -0.09
CA LEU A 204 -0.95 -2.78 0.95
C LEU A 204 -2.29 -3.11 1.61
N ALA A 205 -3.15 -2.11 1.80
CA ALA A 205 -4.51 -2.34 2.30
C ALA A 205 -5.33 -3.24 1.35
N ARG A 206 -5.31 -2.95 0.04
CA ARG A 206 -5.97 -3.82 -0.95
C ARG A 206 -5.36 -5.21 -1.03
N LEU A 207 -4.03 -5.30 -1.00
CA LEU A 207 -3.33 -6.57 -1.08
C LEU A 207 -3.65 -7.46 0.13
N SER A 208 -3.62 -6.90 1.34
CA SER A 208 -3.98 -7.61 2.58
C SER A 208 -5.43 -8.09 2.54
N SER A 209 -6.37 -7.23 2.13
CA SER A 209 -7.77 -7.60 1.95
C SER A 209 -7.93 -8.72 0.92
N SER A 210 -7.18 -8.69 -0.18
CA SER A 210 -7.20 -9.73 -1.22
C SER A 210 -6.68 -11.06 -0.71
N VAL A 211 -5.58 -11.07 0.06
CA VAL A 211 -5.04 -12.28 0.71
C VAL A 211 -6.08 -12.90 1.64
N GLN A 212 -6.69 -12.10 2.53
CA GLN A 212 -7.69 -12.57 3.48
C GLN A 212 -8.92 -13.16 2.77
N SER A 213 -9.46 -12.42 1.80
CA SER A 213 -10.62 -12.88 1.03
C SER A 213 -10.33 -14.18 0.26
N ASN A 214 -9.18 -14.28 -0.41
CA ASN A 214 -8.87 -15.46 -1.23
C ASN A 214 -8.51 -16.69 -0.39
N THR A 215 -7.96 -16.50 0.81
CA THR A 215 -7.74 -17.59 1.77
C THR A 215 -9.07 -18.25 2.14
N VAL A 216 -10.09 -17.43 2.44
CA VAL A 216 -11.44 -17.92 2.72
C VAL A 216 -12.06 -18.57 1.48
N THR A 217 -11.90 -17.96 0.30
CA THR A 217 -12.42 -18.49 -0.97
C THR A 217 -11.86 -19.89 -1.28
N VAL A 218 -10.55 -20.10 -1.16
CA VAL A 218 -9.94 -21.43 -1.42
C VAL A 218 -10.49 -22.48 -0.45
N GLY A 219 -10.67 -22.14 0.83
CA GLY A 219 -11.29 -23.02 1.81
C GLY A 219 -12.72 -23.42 1.41
N ASN A 220 -13.55 -22.45 1.04
CA ASN A 220 -14.93 -22.66 0.61
C ASN A 220 -15.03 -23.44 -0.71
N ASP A 221 -14.13 -23.18 -1.67
CA ASP A 221 -14.08 -23.87 -2.95
C ASP A 221 -13.69 -25.35 -2.76
N PHE A 222 -12.76 -25.65 -1.83
CA PHE A 222 -12.44 -27.03 -1.47
C PHE A 222 -13.62 -27.75 -0.82
N GLU A 223 -14.37 -27.09 0.07
CA GLU A 223 -15.59 -27.66 0.65
C GLU A 223 -16.65 -27.96 -0.40
N ARG A 224 -16.86 -27.06 -1.35
CA ARG A 224 -17.77 -27.27 -2.48
C ARG A 224 -17.33 -28.45 -3.34
N PHE A 225 -16.02 -28.57 -3.59
CA PHE A 225 -15.45 -29.73 -4.28
C PHE A 225 -15.74 -31.04 -3.54
N LEU A 226 -15.52 -31.11 -2.22
CA LEU A 226 -15.82 -32.30 -1.42
C LEU A 226 -17.31 -32.66 -1.46
N GLN A 227 -18.21 -31.69 -1.36
CA GLN A 227 -19.66 -31.93 -1.46
C GLN A 227 -20.03 -32.57 -2.80
N GLN A 228 -19.44 -32.11 -3.91
CA GLN A 228 -19.63 -32.73 -5.22
C GLN A 228 -19.09 -34.17 -5.26
N GLN A 229 -17.95 -34.45 -4.63
CA GLN A 229 -17.42 -35.81 -4.56
C GLN A 229 -18.29 -36.74 -3.69
N TYR A 230 -18.87 -36.26 -2.60
CA TYR A 230 -19.82 -37.05 -1.80
C TYR A 230 -21.10 -37.36 -2.57
N GLN A 231 -21.63 -36.42 -3.36
CA GLN A 231 -22.74 -36.71 -4.27
C GLN A 231 -22.37 -37.74 -5.34
N LEU A 232 -21.15 -37.65 -5.90
CA LEU A 232 -20.65 -38.63 -6.86
C LEU A 232 -20.50 -40.02 -6.23
N LYS A 233 -19.98 -40.11 -5.01
CA LYS A 233 -19.91 -41.33 -4.19
C LYS A 233 -21.29 -41.96 -4.05
N ASN A 234 -22.25 -41.22 -3.49
CA ASN A 234 -23.60 -41.75 -3.21
C ASN A 234 -24.30 -42.24 -4.49
N THR A 235 -24.21 -41.46 -5.58
CA THR A 235 -24.82 -41.84 -6.87
C THR A 235 -24.12 -43.03 -7.53
N THR A 236 -22.81 -43.21 -7.31
CA THR A 236 -22.08 -44.38 -7.83
C THR A 236 -22.43 -45.64 -7.04
N THR A 237 -22.43 -45.57 -5.71
CA THR A 237 -22.81 -46.70 -4.85
C THR A 237 -24.25 -47.15 -5.15
N ALA A 238 -25.19 -46.22 -5.31
CA ALA A 238 -26.55 -46.55 -5.70
C ALA A 238 -26.62 -47.25 -7.08
N GLY A 239 -25.89 -46.74 -8.08
CA GLY A 239 -25.86 -47.35 -9.42
C GLY A 239 -25.23 -48.75 -9.45
N LEU A 240 -24.18 -48.97 -8.65
CA LEU A 240 -23.57 -50.29 -8.48
C LEU A 240 -24.51 -51.26 -7.77
N SER A 241 -25.23 -50.81 -6.73
CA SER A 241 -26.25 -51.62 -6.06
C SER A 241 -27.40 -52.02 -6.99
N CYS A 242 -27.85 -51.11 -7.87
CA CYS A 242 -28.85 -51.45 -8.89
C CYS A 242 -28.31 -52.49 -9.88
N THR A 243 -27.06 -52.35 -10.32
CA THR A 243 -26.41 -53.35 -11.20
C THR A 243 -26.35 -54.72 -10.52
N LYS A 244 -25.93 -54.77 -9.25
CA LYS A 244 -25.90 -56.01 -8.46
C LYS A 244 -27.28 -56.67 -8.38
N GLN A 245 -28.33 -55.88 -8.14
CA GLN A 245 -29.70 -56.38 -8.09
C GLN A 245 -30.15 -56.95 -9.43
N GLU A 246 -29.92 -56.24 -10.55
CA GLU A 246 -30.30 -56.72 -11.89
C GLU A 246 -29.67 -58.08 -12.23
N ILE A 247 -28.39 -58.28 -11.91
CA ILE A 247 -27.73 -59.58 -12.12
C ILE A 247 -28.28 -60.65 -11.18
N SER A 248 -28.54 -60.32 -9.91
CA SER A 248 -29.18 -61.26 -8.99
C SER A 248 -30.57 -61.67 -9.49
N ASP A 249 -31.32 -60.75 -10.09
CA ASP A 249 -32.64 -60.99 -10.67
C ASP A 249 -32.55 -61.89 -11.92
N ILE A 250 -31.52 -61.71 -12.76
CA ILE A 250 -31.22 -62.61 -13.88
C ILE A 250 -30.87 -64.01 -13.36
N GLY A 251 -29.96 -64.12 -12.40
CA GLY A 251 -29.54 -65.39 -11.83
C GLY A 251 -30.71 -66.17 -11.22
N SER A 252 -31.58 -65.49 -10.47
CA SER A 252 -32.80 -66.07 -9.92
C SER A 252 -33.84 -66.44 -10.99
N SER A 253 -33.88 -65.73 -12.12
CA SER A 253 -34.72 -66.09 -13.26
C SER A 253 -34.21 -67.31 -14.04
N VAL A 254 -32.89 -67.52 -14.09
CA VAL A 254 -32.24 -68.64 -14.78
C VAL A 254 -32.23 -69.91 -13.91
N ALA A 255 -32.16 -69.77 -12.58
CA ALA A 255 -32.04 -70.87 -11.63
C ALA A 255 -33.07 -72.02 -11.82
N PRO A 256 -34.37 -71.78 -12.11
CA PRO A 256 -35.34 -72.84 -12.31
C PRO A 256 -35.10 -73.69 -13.57
N PHE A 257 -34.40 -73.15 -14.57
CA PHE A 257 -34.12 -73.84 -15.84
C PHE A 257 -32.83 -74.68 -15.79
N LEU A 258 -31.92 -74.38 -14.85
CA LEU A 258 -30.65 -75.10 -14.72
C LEU A 258 -30.83 -76.61 -14.51
N PRO A 259 -31.71 -77.11 -13.60
CA PRO A 259 -31.90 -78.56 -13.43
C PRO A 259 -32.38 -79.28 -14.70
N ILE A 260 -33.14 -78.57 -15.55
CA ILE A 260 -33.67 -79.13 -16.81
C ILE A 260 -32.56 -79.19 -17.87
N LEU A 261 -31.73 -78.15 -17.95
CA LEU A 261 -30.65 -78.04 -18.93
C LEU A 261 -29.42 -78.87 -18.56
N CYS A 262 -29.23 -79.13 -17.27
CA CYS A 262 -28.13 -79.93 -16.72
C CYS A 262 -28.45 -81.43 -16.60
N ASP A 263 -29.64 -81.87 -17.03
CA ASP A 263 -30.06 -83.27 -16.89
C ASP A 263 -29.14 -84.20 -17.70
N GLY A 264 -28.44 -85.09 -17.01
CA GLY A 264 -27.51 -86.06 -17.60
C GLY A 264 -26.04 -85.61 -17.77
N SER A 265 -25.69 -84.38 -17.36
CA SER A 265 -24.30 -83.88 -17.37
C SER A 265 -23.81 -83.62 -15.94
N ASP A 266 -22.84 -84.40 -15.47
CA ASP A 266 -22.20 -84.20 -14.16
C ASP A 266 -20.67 -84.13 -14.33
N PRO A 267 -20.02 -82.98 -14.04
CA PRO A 267 -20.59 -81.73 -13.52
C PRO A 267 -21.31 -80.89 -14.60
N CYS A 268 -22.29 -80.08 -14.19
CA CYS A 268 -22.94 -79.12 -15.08
C CYS A 268 -22.13 -77.82 -15.19
N ASP A 269 -21.43 -77.65 -16.31
CA ASP A 269 -20.64 -76.45 -16.61
C ASP A 269 -21.51 -75.18 -16.64
N LEU A 270 -22.77 -75.29 -17.06
CA LEU A 270 -23.70 -74.15 -17.12
C LEU A 270 -24.05 -73.62 -15.73
N GLN A 271 -24.31 -74.52 -14.78
CA GLN A 271 -24.57 -74.15 -13.39
C GLN A 271 -23.35 -73.49 -12.77
N THR A 272 -22.18 -74.11 -12.96
CA THR A 272 -20.90 -73.57 -12.47
C THR A 272 -20.64 -72.18 -13.03
N THR A 273 -20.91 -71.96 -14.32
CA THR A 273 -20.72 -70.65 -14.97
C THR A 273 -21.67 -69.60 -14.42
N VAL A 274 -22.95 -69.92 -14.21
CA VAL A 274 -23.93 -68.99 -13.63
C VAL A 274 -23.53 -68.61 -12.20
N GLU A 275 -23.15 -69.59 -11.37
CA GLU A 275 -22.70 -69.36 -10.00
C GLU A 275 -21.43 -68.51 -9.96
N GLN A 276 -20.46 -68.76 -10.85
CA GLN A 276 -19.25 -67.96 -10.98
C GLN A 276 -19.54 -66.52 -11.41
N ILE A 277 -20.43 -66.30 -12.38
CA ILE A 277 -20.86 -64.96 -12.81
C ILE A 277 -21.51 -64.22 -11.64
N MET A 278 -22.41 -64.88 -10.90
CA MET A 278 -23.07 -64.28 -9.74
C MET A 278 -22.08 -63.93 -8.62
N GLN A 279 -21.10 -64.79 -8.34
CA GLN A 279 -20.07 -64.57 -7.32
C GLN A 279 -19.06 -63.49 -7.70
N LEU A 280 -18.44 -63.60 -8.88
CA LEU A 280 -17.47 -62.61 -9.38
C LEU A 280 -18.09 -61.22 -9.39
N GLN A 281 -19.34 -61.12 -9.83
CA GLN A 281 -20.02 -59.85 -9.92
C GLN A 281 -20.48 -59.29 -8.57
N SER A 282 -20.74 -60.13 -7.57
CA SER A 282 -21.02 -59.69 -6.20
C SER A 282 -19.78 -59.09 -5.55
N ASP A 283 -18.69 -59.84 -5.54
CA ASP A 283 -17.55 -59.55 -4.67
C ASP A 283 -16.65 -58.47 -5.26
N GLU A 284 -16.43 -58.50 -6.58
CA GLU A 284 -15.62 -57.48 -7.26
C GLU A 284 -16.32 -56.11 -7.24
N VAL A 285 -17.64 -56.07 -7.43
CA VAL A 285 -18.41 -54.82 -7.39
C VAL A 285 -18.38 -54.21 -5.97
N ASP A 286 -18.54 -55.02 -4.94
CA ASP A 286 -18.48 -54.56 -3.55
C ASP A 286 -17.07 -54.06 -3.18
N GLN A 287 -16.03 -54.77 -3.63
CA GLN A 287 -14.63 -54.38 -3.40
C GLN A 287 -14.29 -53.05 -4.08
N VAL A 288 -14.74 -52.87 -5.33
CA VAL A 288 -14.52 -51.64 -6.09
C VAL A 288 -15.31 -50.48 -5.49
N ALA A 289 -16.58 -50.70 -5.11
CA ALA A 289 -17.41 -49.69 -4.45
C ALA A 289 -16.80 -49.22 -3.11
N THR A 290 -16.27 -50.17 -2.33
CA THR A 290 -15.57 -49.90 -1.06
C THR A 290 -14.29 -49.11 -1.29
N THR A 291 -13.49 -49.51 -2.28
CA THR A 291 -12.23 -48.84 -2.62
C THR A 291 -12.47 -47.40 -3.08
N MET A 292 -13.43 -47.18 -3.96
CA MET A 292 -13.81 -45.84 -4.44
C MET A 292 -14.32 -44.96 -3.28
N THR A 293 -15.19 -45.51 -2.44
CA THR A 293 -15.72 -44.83 -1.25
C THR A 293 -14.59 -44.38 -0.33
N ARG A 294 -13.65 -45.28 -0.02
CA ARG A 294 -12.48 -44.98 0.81
C ARG A 294 -11.61 -43.88 0.20
N GLN A 295 -11.35 -43.94 -1.11
CA GLN A 295 -10.55 -42.91 -1.80
C GLN A 295 -11.21 -41.53 -1.74
N ILE A 296 -12.53 -41.45 -1.91
CA ILE A 296 -13.27 -40.18 -1.78
C ILE A 296 -13.24 -39.66 -0.33
N ASP A 297 -13.37 -40.54 0.66
CA ASP A 297 -13.28 -40.15 2.07
C ASP A 297 -11.86 -39.70 2.44
N GLU A 298 -10.82 -40.27 1.81
CA GLU A 298 -9.43 -39.85 1.96
C GLU A 298 -9.18 -38.43 1.40
N LEU A 299 -9.92 -37.98 0.38
CA LEU A 299 -9.78 -36.61 -0.16
C LEU A 299 -10.01 -35.53 0.89
N ALA A 300 -10.92 -35.77 1.84
CA ALA A 300 -11.19 -34.82 2.91
C ALA A 300 -9.97 -34.54 3.80
N ARG A 301 -9.06 -35.51 3.93
CA ARG A 301 -7.82 -35.38 4.72
C ARG A 301 -6.83 -34.39 4.10
N PHE A 302 -6.97 -34.08 2.81
CA PHE A 302 -6.09 -33.14 2.13
C PHE A 302 -6.51 -31.67 2.31
N LYS A 303 -7.70 -31.38 2.85
CA LYS A 303 -8.15 -30.01 3.13
C LYS A 303 -7.07 -29.15 3.81
N PRO A 304 -6.51 -29.54 4.97
CA PRO A 304 -5.50 -28.74 5.65
C PRO A 304 -4.24 -28.51 4.80
N VAL A 305 -3.84 -29.50 4.01
CA VAL A 305 -2.66 -29.40 3.13
C VAL A 305 -2.89 -28.35 2.03
N TYR A 306 -4.05 -28.39 1.38
CA TYR A 306 -4.40 -27.42 0.32
C TYR A 306 -4.54 -26.00 0.86
N THR A 307 -5.25 -25.83 1.99
CA THR A 307 -5.42 -24.51 2.60
C THR A 307 -4.10 -23.93 3.10
N ALA A 308 -3.20 -24.78 3.63
CA ALA A 308 -1.87 -24.36 4.04
C ALA A 308 -1.01 -23.93 2.85
N ALA A 309 -0.99 -24.72 1.77
CA ALA A 309 -0.26 -24.39 0.55
C ALA A 309 -0.75 -23.07 -0.09
N ALA A 310 -2.07 -22.86 -0.13
CA ALA A 310 -2.66 -21.61 -0.61
C ALA A 310 -2.23 -20.42 0.26
N SER A 311 -2.33 -20.57 1.59
CA SER A 311 -1.92 -19.54 2.55
C SER A 311 -0.44 -19.18 2.42
N GLU A 312 0.43 -20.17 2.21
CA GLU A 312 1.86 -19.94 1.98
C GLU A 312 2.10 -19.12 0.70
N LEU A 313 1.44 -19.48 -0.41
CA LEU A 313 1.55 -18.75 -1.67
C LEU A 313 1.04 -17.31 -1.53
N PHE A 314 -0.10 -17.11 -0.87
CA PHE A 314 -0.63 -15.77 -0.62
C PHE A 314 0.30 -14.93 0.27
N ASN A 315 0.90 -15.52 1.30
CA ASN A 315 1.90 -14.84 2.14
C ASN A 315 3.15 -14.46 1.33
N ARG A 316 3.62 -15.33 0.43
CA ARG A 316 4.73 -15.00 -0.49
C ARG A 316 4.37 -13.84 -1.42
N THR A 317 3.14 -13.80 -1.93
CA THR A 317 2.65 -12.67 -2.73
C THR A 317 2.56 -11.39 -1.91
N TYR A 318 2.10 -11.46 -0.66
CA TYR A 318 2.07 -10.32 0.25
C TYR A 318 3.47 -9.78 0.52
N ASN A 319 4.44 -10.65 0.80
CA ASN A 319 5.84 -10.27 1.01
C ASN A 319 6.47 -9.63 -0.23
N LEU A 320 6.11 -10.09 -1.43
CA LEU A 320 6.52 -9.42 -2.67
C LEU A 320 5.92 -8.00 -2.77
N GLY A 321 4.68 -7.82 -2.32
CA GLY A 321 4.05 -6.52 -2.17
C GLY A 321 4.78 -5.61 -1.18
N LEU A 322 5.20 -6.14 -0.02
CA LEU A 322 6.01 -5.40 0.95
C LEU A 322 7.34 -4.95 0.36
N PHE A 323 8.03 -5.82 -0.39
CA PHE A 323 9.28 -5.42 -1.05
C PHE A 323 9.06 -4.29 -2.06
N LEU A 324 7.98 -4.36 -2.84
CA LEU A 324 7.63 -3.29 -3.78
C LEU A 324 7.29 -1.99 -3.05
N ALA A 325 6.60 -2.09 -1.91
CA ALA A 325 6.30 -0.97 -1.02
C ALA A 325 7.58 -0.29 -0.51
N ASP A 326 8.53 -1.06 0.01
CA ASP A 326 9.79 -0.55 0.55
C ASP A 326 10.58 0.23 -0.50
N VAL A 327 10.77 -0.36 -1.68
CA VAL A 327 11.49 0.30 -2.79
C VAL A 327 10.82 1.62 -3.19
N THR A 328 9.49 1.67 -3.14
CA THR A 328 8.71 2.87 -3.49
C THR A 328 8.89 3.98 -2.47
N VAL A 329 8.89 3.62 -1.19
CA VAL A 329 9.04 4.55 -0.07
C VAL A 329 10.49 5.05 0.04
N ILE A 330 11.48 4.20 -0.24
CA ILE A 330 12.91 4.56 -0.29
C ILE A 330 13.21 5.62 -1.37
N LYS A 331 12.35 5.78 -2.38
CA LYS A 331 12.57 6.68 -3.53
C LYS A 331 13.88 6.37 -4.27
N GLY A 332 14.19 5.08 -4.42
CA GLY A 332 15.30 4.64 -5.27
C GLY A 332 15.10 5.01 -6.75
N PRO A 333 16.13 4.83 -7.59
CA PRO A 333 16.02 5.05 -9.03
C PRO A 333 14.83 4.29 -9.64
N TYR A 334 13.97 4.98 -10.39
CA TYR A 334 12.78 4.44 -11.03
C TYR A 334 11.73 3.81 -10.09
N ALA A 335 11.81 4.03 -8.77
CA ALA A 335 10.95 3.40 -7.78
C ALA A 335 9.45 3.55 -8.09
N LEU A 336 8.99 4.77 -8.42
CA LEU A 336 7.59 5.02 -8.78
C LEU A 336 7.18 4.32 -10.09
N HIS A 337 8.08 4.23 -11.06
CA HIS A 337 7.82 3.51 -12.30
C HIS A 337 7.67 2.00 -12.02
N CYS A 338 8.58 1.42 -11.24
CA CYS A 338 8.50 0.03 -10.80
C CYS A 338 7.19 -0.22 -10.05
N PHE A 339 6.83 0.64 -9.09
CA PHE A 339 5.57 0.53 -8.35
C PHE A 339 4.36 0.49 -9.27
N LYS A 340 4.24 1.46 -10.19
CA LYS A 340 3.11 1.54 -11.12
C LYS A 340 3.04 0.34 -12.07
N LYS A 341 4.20 -0.20 -12.48
CA LYS A 341 4.27 -1.36 -13.37
C LYS A 341 3.93 -2.67 -12.67
N TYR A 342 4.41 -2.86 -11.44
CA TYR A 342 4.36 -4.17 -10.76
C TYR A 342 3.24 -4.30 -9.73
N SER A 343 2.71 -3.21 -9.16
CA SER A 343 1.65 -3.27 -8.11
C SER A 343 0.45 -4.10 -8.56
N ASN A 344 -0.12 -3.79 -9.72
CA ASN A 344 -1.25 -4.54 -10.28
C ASN A 344 -0.89 -6.00 -10.60
N LEU A 345 0.35 -6.26 -11.04
CA LEU A 345 0.81 -7.62 -11.32
C LEU A 345 0.88 -8.45 -10.04
N VAL A 346 1.39 -7.87 -8.96
CA VAL A 346 1.43 -8.52 -7.63
C VAL A 346 0.01 -8.79 -7.12
N GLU A 347 -0.90 -7.82 -7.22
CA GLU A 347 -2.31 -8.03 -6.84
C GLU A 347 -2.96 -9.17 -7.65
N GLN A 348 -2.62 -9.31 -8.94
CA GLN A 348 -3.15 -10.36 -9.82
C GLN A 348 -2.55 -11.75 -9.58
N LEU A 349 -1.45 -11.88 -8.85
CA LEU A 349 -0.91 -13.20 -8.50
C LEU A 349 -1.86 -13.97 -7.56
N ILE A 350 -2.58 -13.27 -6.68
CA ILE A 350 -3.52 -13.87 -5.74
C ILE A 350 -4.66 -14.61 -6.47
N PRO A 351 -5.47 -13.97 -7.31
CA PRO A 351 -6.53 -14.68 -8.03
C PRO A 351 -5.98 -15.76 -8.97
N ARG A 352 -4.78 -15.58 -9.53
CA ARG A 352 -4.16 -16.61 -10.38
C ARG A 352 -3.82 -17.89 -9.60
N VAL A 353 -3.40 -17.77 -8.35
CA VAL A 353 -3.18 -18.91 -7.46
C VAL A 353 -4.53 -19.60 -7.16
N THR A 354 -5.57 -18.82 -6.82
CA THR A 354 -6.92 -19.34 -6.59
C THR A 354 -7.46 -20.09 -7.82
N ASP A 355 -7.31 -19.54 -9.02
CA ASP A 355 -7.72 -20.16 -10.27
C ASP A 355 -6.96 -21.47 -10.52
N GLY A 356 -5.66 -21.52 -10.19
CA GLY A 356 -4.85 -22.74 -10.26
C GLY A 356 -5.43 -23.88 -9.43
N PHE A 357 -5.84 -23.61 -8.18
CA PHE A 357 -6.51 -24.61 -7.34
C PHE A 357 -7.84 -25.06 -7.93
N ASN A 358 -8.64 -24.12 -8.44
CA ASN A 358 -9.92 -24.42 -9.07
C ASN A 358 -9.79 -25.29 -10.33
N VAL A 359 -8.73 -25.12 -11.11
CA VAL A 359 -8.43 -26.01 -12.25
C VAL A 359 -8.16 -27.44 -11.76
N CYS A 360 -7.35 -27.61 -10.71
CA CYS A 360 -7.09 -28.93 -10.12
C CYS A 360 -8.38 -29.61 -9.65
N TYR A 361 -9.28 -28.88 -8.97
CA TYR A 361 -10.57 -29.44 -8.52
C TYR A 361 -11.45 -29.89 -9.70
N ARG A 362 -11.48 -29.12 -10.79
CA ARG A 362 -12.22 -29.48 -12.01
C ARG A 362 -11.64 -30.70 -12.71
N GLN A 363 -10.32 -30.80 -12.81
CA GLN A 363 -9.65 -31.96 -13.39
C GLN A 363 -9.94 -33.22 -12.58
N GLU A 364 -9.83 -33.14 -11.24
CA GLU A 364 -10.08 -34.29 -10.38
C GLU A 364 -11.55 -34.73 -10.44
N THR A 365 -12.48 -33.77 -10.44
CA THR A 365 -13.92 -34.07 -10.65
C THR A 365 -14.17 -34.78 -11.98
N THR A 366 -13.48 -34.38 -13.04
CA THR A 366 -13.59 -35.01 -14.35
C THR A 366 -13.05 -36.43 -14.35
N ARG A 367 -11.89 -36.65 -13.70
CA ARG A 367 -11.28 -37.98 -13.52
C ARG A 367 -12.21 -38.93 -12.77
N LEU A 368 -12.80 -38.47 -11.66
CA LEU A 368 -13.70 -39.29 -10.85
C LEU A 368 -15.04 -39.59 -11.56
N ARG A 369 -15.57 -38.66 -12.36
CA ARG A 369 -16.75 -38.94 -13.22
C ARG A 369 -16.46 -39.96 -14.32
N SER A 370 -15.27 -39.89 -14.92
CA SER A 370 -14.82 -40.88 -15.89
C SER A 370 -14.72 -42.27 -15.24
N LEU A 371 -14.10 -42.35 -14.06
CA LEU A 371 -14.04 -43.59 -13.27
C LEU A 371 -15.43 -44.14 -12.99
N ARG A 372 -16.37 -43.33 -12.48
CA ARG A 372 -17.77 -43.76 -12.29
C ARG A 372 -18.37 -44.35 -13.57
N THR A 373 -18.17 -43.68 -14.70
CA THR A 373 -18.72 -44.13 -16.00
C THR A 373 -18.15 -45.48 -16.40
N SER A 374 -16.85 -45.68 -16.26
CA SER A 374 -16.21 -46.98 -16.49
C SER A 374 -16.77 -48.06 -15.56
N LEU A 375 -16.97 -47.76 -14.28
CA LEU A 375 -17.50 -48.72 -13.31
C LEU A 375 -18.94 -49.13 -13.62
N LEU A 376 -19.82 -48.19 -13.96
CA LEU A 376 -21.20 -48.50 -14.34
C LEU A 376 -21.28 -49.23 -15.70
N ASN A 377 -20.28 -49.05 -16.57
CA ASN A 377 -20.20 -49.70 -17.87
C ASN A 377 -19.49 -51.06 -17.85
N ILE A 378 -19.00 -51.54 -16.69
CA ILE A 378 -18.61 -52.95 -16.51
C ILE A 378 -19.78 -53.90 -16.83
N LYS A 379 -21.01 -53.38 -16.88
CA LYS A 379 -22.24 -54.09 -17.26
C LYS A 379 -22.14 -54.97 -18.51
N VAL A 380 -21.32 -54.70 -19.52
CA VAL A 380 -21.36 -55.50 -20.75
C VAL A 380 -20.00 -55.52 -21.47
N LYS A 381 -19.25 -56.59 -21.29
CA LYS A 381 -18.46 -57.17 -22.38
C LYS A 381 -18.83 -58.63 -22.49
N ASN A 382 -19.94 -58.87 -23.18
CA ASN A 382 -20.20 -60.15 -23.83
C ASN A 382 -19.39 -60.20 -25.13
#